data_AF-A0A0E0B7V1-F1
#
_entry.id   AF-A0A0E0B7V1-F1
#
_cell.length_a   1.000
_cell.length_b   1.000
_cell.length_c   1.000
_cell.angle_alpha   90.00
_cell.angle_beta   90.00
_cell.angle_gamma   90.00
#
_symmetry.space_group_name_H-M   'P 1'
#
loop_
_entity.id
_entity.type
_entity.pdbx_description
1 polymer ?
#
loop_
_entity_poly.entity_id
_entity_poly.type
_entity_poly.pdbx_seq_one_letter_code
_entity_poly.pdbx_strand_id
1 'polypeptide(L)'
;MAMGWLPRSATAVLVLFLVLWRDWGVEAATFTFVNRCTDTVWPGVLSNAGSARLATTGFELPPGVARAVPAPAGWSGRMWARTGCAVVQDGGAGGGRMVCTTGDCGSGGAECNGAGAAPPATLAEFTLDGSGGLDFYDVSLVDGYNLPVLVEPSSSGGGGGGGGSLTSAATCAAAGCAADLNAMCPAELRAGGGAACRSACDAFGRPEFCCSGAFANPSTCRPTAYSQVFKSACPRSYSYAFDDPTSTFTCSGGPDYTLTFCPASSPSGSQKSTTATPTPAAMMPGTGTPTTPTTAAAMPGATMPGTATATTMPGTTFTDAVPDTSMPMPMGGDAGSGGEEGVVLSGSETWIANMATGELAAAAPAASLSRPSSAAALALFLIHALRLLVLR
;
A
#
# COMPACT_ATOMS: atom_id res chain seq x y z
N MET A 1 -46.17 39.40 20.77
CA MET A 1 -45.18 38.70 19.93
C MET A 1 -45.81 37.39 19.49
N ALA A 2 -46.31 37.31 18.25
CA ALA A 2 -46.91 36.09 17.73
C ALA A 2 -45.79 35.16 17.28
N MET A 3 -45.59 34.07 18.01
CA MET A 3 -44.69 32.98 17.60
C MET A 3 -45.38 32.27 16.43
N GLY A 4 -44.97 32.57 15.19
CA GLY A 4 -45.50 31.91 14.00
C GLY A 4 -45.06 30.46 13.98
N TRP A 5 -46.00 29.53 14.18
CA TRP A 5 -45.74 28.10 14.05
C TRP A 5 -45.55 27.79 12.56
N LEU A 6 -44.39 27.26 12.18
CA LEU A 6 -44.21 26.76 10.82
C LEU A 6 -45.28 25.71 10.51
N PRO A 7 -45.92 25.75 9.33
CA PRO A 7 -46.91 24.75 8.96
C PRO A 7 -46.26 23.36 9.00
N ARG A 8 -47.00 22.36 9.50
CA ARG A 8 -46.53 20.97 9.68
C ARG A 8 -45.91 20.36 8.41
N SER A 9 -46.35 20.83 7.23
CA SER A 9 -45.77 20.48 5.93
C SER A 9 -44.34 21.01 5.75
N ALA A 10 -44.05 22.25 6.18
CA ALA A 10 -42.71 22.83 6.12
C ALA A 10 -41.75 22.10 7.08
N THR A 11 -42.21 21.67 8.25
CA THR A 11 -41.40 20.88 9.19
C THR A 11 -41.05 19.51 8.63
N ALA A 12 -42.00 18.84 7.98
CA ALA A 12 -41.78 17.53 7.35
C ALA A 12 -40.80 17.61 6.16
N VAL A 13 -40.92 18.66 5.33
CA VAL A 13 -39.98 18.92 4.23
C VAL A 13 -38.59 19.21 4.77
N LEU A 14 -38.45 20.01 5.83
CA LEU A 14 -37.16 20.35 6.41
C LEU A 14 -36.46 19.12 7.03
N VAL A 15 -37.22 18.24 7.70
CA VAL A 15 -36.69 16.98 8.24
C VAL A 15 -36.28 16.02 7.12
N LEU A 16 -37.08 15.92 6.05
CA LEU A 16 -36.72 15.11 4.88
C LEU A 16 -35.45 15.66 4.20
N PHE A 17 -35.32 16.98 4.07
CA PHE A 17 -34.14 17.64 3.51
C PHE A 17 -32.90 17.41 4.38
N LEU A 18 -33.03 17.48 5.71
CA LEU A 18 -31.93 17.21 6.66
C LEU A 18 -31.53 15.73 6.70
N VAL A 19 -32.48 14.81 6.53
CA VAL A 19 -32.18 13.37 6.41
C VAL A 19 -31.53 13.07 5.07
N LEU A 20 -32.03 13.64 3.97
CA LEU A 20 -31.45 13.47 2.64
C LEU A 20 -30.11 14.19 2.48
N TRP A 21 -29.81 15.24 3.25
CA TRP A 21 -28.47 15.83 3.30
C TRP A 21 -27.46 14.99 4.08
N ARG A 22 -27.93 14.16 5.02
CA ARG A 22 -27.05 13.40 5.91
C ARG A 22 -26.39 12.19 5.24
N ASP A 23 -26.91 11.78 4.09
CA ASP A 23 -26.41 10.64 3.31
C ASP A 23 -25.46 11.05 2.16
N TRP A 24 -25.15 12.34 2.01
CA TRP A 24 -24.08 12.80 1.12
C TRP A 24 -22.79 12.71 1.91
N GLY A 25 -22.19 11.52 1.92
CA GLY A 25 -20.80 11.39 2.36
C GLY A 25 -19.97 12.39 1.57
N VAL A 26 -19.35 13.33 2.26
CA VAL A 26 -18.39 14.25 1.64
C VAL A 26 -17.21 13.38 1.21
N GLU A 27 -17.06 13.17 -0.10
CA GLU A 27 -15.87 12.55 -0.67
C GLU A 27 -14.66 13.42 -0.28
N ALA A 28 -13.70 12.83 0.43
CA ALA A 28 -12.56 13.58 0.94
C ALA A 28 -11.30 13.41 0.08
N ALA A 29 -11.16 12.26 -0.57
CA ALA A 29 -10.06 11.99 -1.47
C ALA A 29 -10.47 10.98 -2.54
N THR A 30 -9.89 11.11 -3.72
CA THR A 30 -9.95 10.10 -4.78
C THR A 30 -8.62 9.37 -4.89
N PHE A 31 -8.65 8.05 -4.80
CA PHE A 31 -7.50 7.20 -5.08
C PHE A 31 -7.47 6.79 -6.55
N THR A 32 -6.47 7.26 -7.30
CA THR A 32 -6.24 6.88 -8.70
C THR A 32 -5.18 5.80 -8.77
N PHE A 33 -5.60 4.57 -9.05
CA PHE A 33 -4.70 3.44 -9.27
C PHE A 33 -4.19 3.46 -10.70
N VAL A 34 -2.88 3.36 -10.91
CA VAL A 34 -2.25 3.37 -12.23
C VAL A 34 -1.36 2.15 -12.36
N ASN A 35 -1.64 1.29 -13.35
CA ASN A 35 -0.75 0.19 -13.67
C ASN A 35 0.25 0.61 -14.76
N ARG A 36 1.52 0.77 -14.39
CA ARG A 36 2.62 0.95 -15.34
C ARG A 36 3.49 -0.31 -15.51
N CYS A 37 3.11 -1.41 -14.86
CA CYS A 37 3.74 -2.70 -15.07
C CYS A 37 3.46 -3.19 -16.50
N THR A 38 4.26 -4.14 -16.97
CA THR A 38 4.07 -4.80 -18.28
C THR A 38 2.90 -5.77 -18.29
N ASP A 39 2.54 -6.29 -17.13
CA ASP A 39 1.50 -7.29 -16.94
C ASP A 39 0.30 -6.70 -16.20
N THR A 40 -0.86 -7.35 -16.34
CA THR A 40 -2.05 -7.03 -15.56
C THR A 40 -1.75 -7.22 -14.07
N VAL A 41 -2.19 -6.26 -13.26
CA VAL A 41 -2.20 -6.36 -11.81
C VAL A 41 -3.65 -6.36 -11.33
N TRP A 42 -3.89 -6.94 -10.16
CA TRP A 42 -5.22 -6.93 -9.55
C TRP A 42 -5.18 -6.23 -8.20
N PRO A 43 -5.44 -4.91 -8.14
CA PRO A 43 -5.46 -4.19 -6.89
C PRO A 43 -6.42 -4.82 -5.88
N GLY A 44 -6.03 -4.79 -4.61
CA GLY A 44 -6.85 -5.13 -3.45
C GLY A 44 -6.97 -3.91 -2.55
N VAL A 45 -8.13 -3.76 -1.92
CA VAL A 45 -8.42 -2.67 -0.98
C VAL A 45 -9.08 -3.25 0.26
N LEU A 46 -8.52 -2.90 1.43
CA LEU A 46 -9.05 -3.26 2.73
C LEU A 46 -9.29 -2.00 3.55
N SER A 47 -10.55 -1.69 3.86
CA SER A 47 -10.89 -0.71 4.89
C SER A 47 -10.61 -1.29 6.28
N ASN A 48 -10.03 -0.47 7.17
CA ASN A 48 -9.78 -0.84 8.56
C ASN A 48 -11.09 -1.02 9.34
N ALA A 49 -11.02 -1.72 10.47
CA ALA A 49 -12.16 -1.89 11.36
C ALA A 49 -12.73 -0.54 11.80
N GLY A 50 -14.05 -0.36 11.66
CA GLY A 50 -14.71 0.92 11.96
C GLY A 50 -14.65 1.96 10.84
N SER A 51 -13.88 1.72 9.76
CA SER A 51 -13.88 2.59 8.59
C SER A 51 -14.93 2.15 7.55
N ALA A 52 -15.40 3.10 6.74
CA ALA A 52 -16.37 2.82 5.69
C ALA A 52 -15.76 1.89 4.62
N ARG A 53 -16.57 0.97 4.08
CA ARG A 53 -16.17 0.16 2.92
C ARG A 53 -16.18 1.03 1.67
N LEU A 54 -15.14 0.92 0.85
CA LEU A 54 -15.14 1.55 -0.48
C LEU A 54 -16.03 0.76 -1.44
N ALA A 55 -16.33 1.34 -2.60
CA ALA A 55 -17.20 0.75 -3.62
C ALA A 55 -16.66 -0.56 -4.22
N THR A 56 -15.37 -0.85 -4.05
CA THR A 56 -14.70 -2.08 -4.47
C THR A 56 -13.63 -2.43 -3.44
N THR A 57 -13.41 -3.73 -3.25
CA THR A 57 -12.33 -4.33 -2.45
C THR A 57 -11.28 -5.02 -3.33
N GLY A 58 -11.49 -5.09 -4.63
CA GLY A 58 -10.47 -5.50 -5.59
C GLY A 58 -10.98 -5.61 -7.01
N PHE A 59 -10.07 -5.42 -7.97
CA PHE A 59 -10.42 -5.32 -9.39
C PHE A 59 -9.24 -5.66 -10.29
N GLU A 60 -9.52 -5.88 -11.58
CA GLU A 60 -8.49 -6.01 -12.62
C GLU A 60 -8.02 -4.63 -13.08
N LEU A 61 -6.71 -4.46 -13.25
CA LEU A 61 -6.10 -3.25 -13.77
C LEU A 61 -5.05 -3.61 -14.86
N PRO A 62 -5.42 -3.60 -16.15
CA PRO A 62 -4.52 -3.93 -17.25
C PRO A 62 -3.35 -2.92 -17.39
N PRO A 63 -2.27 -3.28 -18.11
CA PRO A 63 -1.14 -2.38 -18.37
C PRO A 63 -1.55 -1.05 -18.99
N GLY A 64 -1.01 0.05 -18.48
CA GLY A 64 -1.28 1.42 -18.96
C GLY A 64 -2.65 1.98 -18.55
N VAL A 65 -3.47 1.22 -17.82
CA VAL A 65 -4.81 1.64 -17.39
C VAL A 65 -4.73 2.33 -16.03
N ALA A 66 -5.59 3.34 -15.85
CA ALA A 66 -5.84 3.98 -14.58
C ALA A 66 -7.31 3.82 -14.15
N ARG A 67 -7.56 3.70 -12.84
CA ARG A 67 -8.91 3.64 -12.27
C ARG A 67 -8.99 4.48 -11.01
N ALA A 68 -9.97 5.37 -10.94
CA ALA A 68 -10.30 6.15 -9.76
C ALA A 68 -11.24 5.38 -8.81
N VAL A 69 -11.00 5.49 -7.52
CA VAL A 69 -11.83 4.97 -6.43
C VAL A 69 -12.00 6.07 -5.38
N PRO A 70 -13.18 6.69 -5.28
CA PRO A 70 -13.45 7.69 -4.24
C PRO A 70 -13.44 7.08 -2.85
N ALA A 71 -12.99 7.86 -1.86
CA ALA A 71 -13.03 7.52 -0.45
C ALA A 71 -13.69 8.63 0.38
N PRO A 72 -14.48 8.27 1.40
CA PRO A 72 -15.09 9.25 2.29
C PRO A 72 -14.06 9.88 3.23
N ALA A 73 -14.42 11.05 3.79
CA ALA A 73 -13.68 11.64 4.91
C ALA A 73 -13.48 10.65 6.06
N GLY A 74 -12.31 10.70 6.72
CA GLY A 74 -11.98 9.79 7.81
C GLY A 74 -11.69 8.35 7.39
N TRP A 75 -11.58 8.06 6.08
CA TRP A 75 -11.27 6.70 5.63
C TRP A 75 -9.87 6.28 6.09
N SER A 76 -9.76 5.04 6.56
CA SER A 76 -8.50 4.42 6.95
C SER A 76 -8.47 3.00 6.44
N GLY A 77 -7.35 2.58 5.89
CA GLY A 77 -7.20 1.28 5.27
C GLY A 77 -5.89 1.12 4.52
N ARG A 78 -5.80 0.01 3.79
CA ARG A 78 -4.62 -0.36 3.02
C ARG A 78 -4.97 -0.88 1.64
N MET A 79 -4.03 -0.67 0.73
CA MET A 79 -4.14 -1.00 -0.68
C MET A 79 -2.90 -1.74 -1.13
N TRP A 80 -3.04 -2.70 -2.04
CA TRP A 80 -1.92 -3.45 -2.61
C TRP A 80 -2.26 -3.90 -4.02
N ALA A 81 -1.32 -4.54 -4.70
CA ALA A 81 -1.56 -5.16 -6.00
C ALA A 81 -1.14 -6.63 -5.99
N ARG A 82 -2.03 -7.49 -6.54
CA ARG A 82 -1.78 -8.90 -6.78
C ARG A 82 -1.17 -9.12 -8.17
N THR A 83 -0.31 -10.12 -8.30
CA THR A 83 0.33 -10.49 -9.57
C THR A 83 0.25 -11.98 -9.85
N GLY A 84 0.36 -12.34 -11.13
CA GLY A 84 0.31 -13.74 -11.58
C GLY A 84 -1.00 -14.41 -11.20
N CYS A 85 -2.13 -13.71 -11.34
CA CYS A 85 -3.45 -14.25 -11.04
C CYS A 85 -3.96 -15.11 -12.20
N ALA A 86 -4.50 -16.28 -11.87
CA ALA A 86 -5.11 -17.20 -12.80
C ALA A 86 -6.39 -17.80 -12.22
N VAL A 87 -7.34 -18.14 -13.09
CA VAL A 87 -8.55 -18.88 -12.70
C VAL A 87 -8.22 -20.38 -12.66
N VAL A 88 -8.15 -20.94 -11.46
CA VAL A 88 -7.93 -22.36 -11.19
C VAL A 88 -9.28 -23.07 -11.14
N GLN A 89 -9.46 -24.11 -11.94
CA GLN A 89 -10.67 -24.93 -11.93
C GLN A 89 -10.58 -25.96 -10.79
N ASP A 90 -11.44 -25.86 -9.78
CA ASP A 90 -11.43 -26.80 -8.65
C ASP A 90 -12.31 -28.04 -8.87
N GLY A 91 -12.69 -28.32 -10.13
CA GLY A 91 -13.48 -29.52 -10.50
C GLY A 91 -14.92 -29.58 -9.95
N GLY A 92 -15.37 -28.54 -9.24
CA GLY A 92 -16.73 -28.39 -8.71
C GLY A 92 -17.69 -27.66 -9.66
N ALA A 93 -18.98 -27.66 -9.32
CA ALA A 93 -20.05 -27.01 -10.11
C ALA A 93 -20.06 -25.46 -10.03
N GLY A 94 -19.26 -24.87 -9.14
CA GLY A 94 -19.00 -23.43 -9.11
C GLY A 94 -17.77 -23.15 -9.95
N GLY A 95 -17.88 -22.24 -10.93
CA GLY A 95 -16.78 -21.88 -11.82
C GLY A 95 -15.46 -21.60 -11.07
N GLY A 96 -14.33 -21.78 -11.75
CA GLY A 96 -13.01 -21.73 -11.13
C GLY A 96 -12.72 -20.49 -10.27
N ARG A 97 -11.80 -20.63 -9.32
CA ARG A 97 -11.37 -19.58 -8.39
C ARG A 97 -10.16 -18.82 -8.92
N MET A 98 -10.14 -17.51 -8.74
CA MET A 98 -8.93 -16.72 -8.96
C MET A 98 -7.93 -17.01 -7.83
N VAL A 99 -6.69 -17.34 -8.20
CA VAL A 99 -5.55 -17.49 -7.29
C VAL A 99 -4.39 -16.69 -7.85
N CYS A 100 -3.76 -15.87 -7.01
CA CYS A 100 -2.61 -15.05 -7.37
C CYS A 100 -1.32 -15.60 -6.79
N THR A 101 -0.21 -15.35 -7.50
CA THR A 101 1.13 -15.77 -7.07
C THR A 101 1.64 -14.94 -5.89
N THR A 102 1.29 -13.65 -5.88
CA THR A 102 1.68 -12.71 -4.81
C THR A 102 0.48 -11.87 -4.37
N GLY A 103 0.44 -11.51 -3.09
CA GLY A 103 -0.59 -10.64 -2.51
C GLY A 103 -2.01 -11.19 -2.54
N ASP A 104 -2.19 -12.50 -2.80
CA ASP A 104 -3.50 -13.13 -2.90
C ASP A 104 -4.32 -12.88 -1.64
N CYS A 105 -5.61 -12.57 -1.79
CA CYS A 105 -6.48 -12.29 -0.65
C CYS A 105 -7.41 -13.46 -0.31
N GLY A 106 -7.22 -14.63 -0.92
CA GLY A 106 -7.93 -15.87 -0.59
C GLY A 106 -9.43 -15.88 -0.88
N SER A 107 -9.98 -14.80 -1.46
CA SER A 107 -11.43 -14.67 -1.72
C SER A 107 -11.91 -15.51 -2.91
N GLY A 108 -10.98 -16.00 -3.74
CA GLY A 108 -11.28 -16.74 -4.96
C GLY A 108 -11.76 -15.87 -6.13
N GLY A 109 -11.68 -14.55 -6.03
CA GLY A 109 -12.14 -13.62 -7.06
C GLY A 109 -11.37 -12.29 -7.11
N ALA A 110 -11.79 -11.40 -8.01
CA ALA A 110 -11.23 -10.06 -8.10
C ALA A 110 -11.51 -9.25 -6.82
N GLU A 111 -12.71 -9.34 -6.27
CA GLU A 111 -13.06 -8.67 -5.01
C GLU A 111 -12.44 -9.41 -3.81
N CYS A 112 -11.74 -8.70 -2.91
CA CYS A 112 -11.14 -9.30 -1.71
C CYS A 112 -12.11 -9.46 -0.54
N ASN A 113 -13.31 -8.88 -0.61
CA ASN A 113 -14.42 -9.07 0.33
C ASN A 113 -14.09 -8.80 1.82
N GLY A 114 -13.09 -7.96 2.08
CA GLY A 114 -12.62 -7.64 3.43
C GLY A 114 -11.49 -8.56 3.95
N ALA A 115 -10.94 -9.43 3.10
CA ALA A 115 -9.69 -10.13 3.36
C ALA A 115 -8.49 -9.25 3.00
N GLY A 116 -7.40 -9.38 3.77
CA GLY A 116 -6.11 -8.74 3.49
C GLY A 116 -5.26 -9.55 2.51
N ALA A 117 -4.14 -8.97 2.09
CA ALA A 117 -3.14 -9.66 1.28
C ALA A 117 -2.44 -10.77 2.10
N ALA A 118 -2.20 -11.92 1.48
CA ALA A 118 -1.21 -12.87 1.95
C ALA A 118 0.21 -12.33 1.66
N PRO A 119 1.09 -12.19 2.67
CA PRO A 119 2.48 -11.81 2.45
C PRO A 119 3.22 -12.81 1.54
N PRO A 120 4.26 -12.36 0.81
CA PRO A 120 4.74 -10.99 0.73
C PRO A 120 3.89 -10.05 -0.15
N ALA A 121 3.65 -8.83 0.33
CA ALA A 121 2.95 -7.78 -0.42
C ALA A 121 3.40 -6.39 0.00
N THR A 122 3.69 -5.52 -0.98
CA THR A 122 3.90 -4.09 -0.74
C THR A 122 2.55 -3.42 -0.48
N LEU A 123 2.45 -2.71 0.64
CA LEU A 123 1.21 -2.05 1.07
C LEU A 123 1.31 -0.53 0.92
N ALA A 124 0.24 0.12 0.49
CA ALA A 124 0.04 1.54 0.62
C ALA A 124 -1.04 1.77 1.68
N GLU A 125 -0.71 2.49 2.75
CA GLU A 125 -1.53 2.62 3.95
C GLU A 125 -1.96 4.08 4.11
N PHE A 126 -3.20 4.29 4.56
CA PHE A 126 -3.78 5.63 4.68
C PHE A 126 -4.64 5.76 5.94
N THR A 127 -4.64 6.96 6.50
CA THR A 127 -5.63 7.48 7.43
C THR A 127 -5.93 8.92 7.04
N LEU A 128 -7.08 9.15 6.42
CA LEU A 128 -7.54 10.46 5.97
C LEU A 128 -8.19 11.23 7.13
N ASP A 129 -8.07 12.56 7.13
CA ASP A 129 -8.65 13.44 8.16
C ASP A 129 -8.34 12.97 9.60
N GLY A 130 -7.08 12.60 9.82
CA GLY A 130 -6.57 12.09 11.08
C GLY A 130 -6.28 13.20 12.10
N SER A 131 -5.25 12.99 12.92
CA SER A 131 -4.83 13.96 13.93
C SER A 131 -4.54 15.33 13.31
N GLY A 132 -5.20 16.37 13.83
CA GLY A 132 -5.04 17.74 13.33
C GLY A 132 -5.66 18.01 11.95
N GLY A 133 -6.54 17.14 11.45
CA GLY A 133 -7.11 17.24 10.10
C GLY A 133 -6.09 16.94 8.99
N LEU A 134 -5.02 16.23 9.34
CA LEU A 134 -3.99 15.79 8.41
C LEU A 134 -4.31 14.37 7.93
N ASP A 135 -4.05 14.13 6.66
CA ASP A 135 -3.94 12.79 6.14
C ASP A 135 -2.57 12.21 6.51
N PHE A 136 -2.54 10.93 6.87
CA PHE A 136 -1.34 10.14 7.10
C PHE A 136 -1.29 9.03 6.04
N TYR A 137 -0.15 8.87 5.39
CA TYR A 137 0.03 7.84 4.39
C TYR A 137 1.47 7.36 4.32
N ASP A 138 1.64 6.13 3.86
CA ASP A 138 2.95 5.53 3.65
C ASP A 138 2.89 4.36 2.66
N VAL A 139 4.08 3.89 2.28
CA VAL A 139 4.25 2.62 1.61
C VAL A 139 5.07 1.72 2.52
N SER A 140 4.53 0.56 2.86
CA SER A 140 5.07 -0.36 3.85
C SER A 140 5.56 -1.66 3.22
N LEU A 141 6.75 -2.06 3.66
CA LEU A 141 7.42 -3.32 3.32
C LEU A 141 7.51 -4.26 4.54
N VAL A 142 6.76 -3.95 5.61
CA VAL A 142 6.67 -4.77 6.83
C VAL A 142 6.16 -6.17 6.50
N ASP A 143 5.18 -6.24 5.59
CA ASP A 143 4.62 -7.48 5.04
C ASP A 143 5.37 -7.95 3.79
N GLY A 144 6.60 -7.47 3.58
CA GLY A 144 7.44 -7.84 2.44
C GLY A 144 7.19 -7.00 1.19
N TYR A 145 7.69 -7.50 0.07
CA TYR A 145 7.67 -6.83 -1.22
C TYR A 145 7.28 -7.79 -2.33
N ASN A 146 6.42 -7.34 -3.25
CA ASN A 146 6.13 -8.08 -4.48
C ASN A 146 6.32 -7.24 -5.75
N LEU A 147 5.99 -5.94 -5.72
CA LEU A 147 6.18 -5.01 -6.82
C LEU A 147 6.35 -3.56 -6.32
N PRO A 148 6.98 -2.66 -7.10
CA PRO A 148 7.22 -1.30 -6.64
C PRO A 148 5.94 -0.47 -6.69
N VAL A 149 5.69 0.25 -5.60
CA VAL A 149 4.53 1.13 -5.42
C VAL A 149 5.01 2.54 -5.09
N LEU A 150 4.41 3.53 -5.74
CA LEU A 150 4.61 4.95 -5.45
C LEU A 150 3.24 5.60 -5.17
N VAL A 151 3.14 6.32 -4.06
CA VAL A 151 1.96 7.12 -3.69
C VAL A 151 2.32 8.59 -3.85
N GLU A 152 1.57 9.29 -4.69
CA GLU A 152 1.75 10.72 -4.94
C GLU A 152 0.45 11.48 -4.62
N PRO A 153 0.44 12.33 -3.59
CA PRO A 153 -0.68 13.24 -3.35
C PRO A 153 -0.75 14.28 -4.48
N SER A 154 -1.96 14.65 -4.90
CA SER A 154 -2.16 15.76 -5.82
C SER A 154 -1.69 17.04 -5.13
N SER A 155 -0.96 17.89 -5.87
CA SER A 155 -0.64 19.23 -5.39
C SER A 155 -1.96 19.96 -5.17
N SER A 156 -2.32 20.22 -3.91
CA SER A 156 -3.63 20.78 -3.56
C SER A 156 -3.85 22.12 -4.27
N GLY A 157 -4.82 22.13 -5.19
CA GLY A 157 -5.29 23.34 -5.86
C GLY A 157 -6.31 24.08 -5.00
N GLY A 158 -5.84 25.00 -4.13
CA GLY A 158 -6.61 26.08 -3.48
C GLY A 158 -7.43 25.68 -2.23
N GLY A 159 -7.62 26.50 -1.20
CA GLY A 159 -7.22 27.87 -0.90
C GLY A 159 -7.95 28.33 0.38
N GLY A 160 -7.21 28.86 1.36
CA GLY A 160 -7.76 29.43 2.59
C GLY A 160 -6.68 30.24 3.30
N GLY A 161 -6.67 31.55 3.06
CA GLY A 161 -5.63 32.47 3.51
C GLY A 161 -5.62 32.72 5.01
N GLY A 162 -4.40 32.75 5.57
CA GLY A 162 -4.09 33.27 6.89
C GLY A 162 -2.57 33.42 6.99
N GLY A 163 -2.08 34.66 6.91
CA GLY A 163 -0.66 34.97 6.77
C GLY A 163 0.20 34.48 7.94
N GLY A 164 1.11 33.55 7.64
CA GLY A 164 2.20 33.13 8.51
C GLY A 164 3.38 32.63 7.67
N SER A 165 4.48 33.38 7.73
CA SER A 165 5.87 33.14 7.27
C SER A 165 6.17 31.99 6.29
N LEU A 166 6.67 32.37 5.12
CA LEU A 166 7.18 31.56 4.02
C LEU A 166 8.20 30.48 4.46
N THR A 167 7.87 29.20 4.30
CA THR A 167 8.55 28.33 3.31
C THR A 167 7.53 27.35 2.70
N SER A 168 7.06 27.71 1.49
CA SER A 168 6.25 26.92 0.54
C SER A 168 4.82 26.50 0.94
N ALA A 169 3.87 26.64 0.01
CA ALA A 169 2.74 25.70 -0.05
C ALA A 169 3.37 24.31 -0.15
N ALA A 170 3.41 23.57 0.96
CA ALA A 170 4.14 22.32 1.02
C ALA A 170 3.51 21.34 0.02
N THR A 171 4.23 21.05 -1.06
CA THR A 171 3.88 19.93 -1.92
C THR A 171 4.05 18.68 -1.07
N CYS A 172 2.95 17.99 -0.80
CA CYS A 172 2.98 16.79 0.01
C CYS A 172 3.92 15.76 -0.63
N ALA A 173 4.81 15.18 0.19
CA ALA A 173 5.90 14.35 -0.32
C ALA A 173 5.38 12.98 -0.73
N ALA A 174 5.85 12.48 -1.87
CA ALA A 174 5.48 11.13 -2.30
C ALA A 174 6.07 10.06 -1.35
N ALA A 175 5.35 8.96 -1.17
CA ALA A 175 5.77 7.78 -0.39
C ALA A 175 6.06 6.61 -1.34
N GLY A 176 6.96 5.71 -0.96
CA GLY A 176 7.30 4.54 -1.77
C GLY A 176 8.59 4.66 -2.58
N CYS A 177 8.79 3.70 -3.47
CA CYS A 177 10.02 3.59 -4.26
C CYS A 177 9.76 2.96 -5.63
N ALA A 178 10.68 3.25 -6.55
CA ALA A 178 10.66 2.70 -7.91
C ALA A 178 11.65 1.54 -8.12
N ALA A 179 12.45 1.22 -7.09
CA ALA A 179 13.45 0.17 -7.16
C ALA A 179 12.80 -1.21 -7.21
N ASP A 180 13.37 -2.12 -8.00
CA ASP A 180 12.96 -3.53 -7.98
C ASP A 180 13.71 -4.29 -6.88
N LEU A 181 13.06 -4.44 -5.72
CA LEU A 181 13.59 -5.16 -4.58
C LEU A 181 13.73 -6.67 -4.83
N ASN A 182 13.00 -7.25 -5.78
CA ASN A 182 13.11 -8.67 -6.09
C ASN A 182 14.51 -9.03 -6.64
N ALA A 183 15.12 -8.12 -7.40
CA ALA A 183 16.46 -8.29 -7.95
C ALA A 183 17.56 -8.33 -6.87
N MET A 184 17.33 -7.70 -5.72
CA MET A 184 18.27 -7.62 -4.60
C MET A 184 17.84 -8.49 -3.40
N CYS A 185 16.76 -9.26 -3.54
CA CYS A 185 16.21 -10.04 -2.45
C CYS A 185 17.19 -11.14 -1.99
N PRO A 186 17.58 -11.16 -0.69
CA PRO A 186 18.39 -12.24 -0.10
C PRO A 186 17.75 -13.60 -0.36
N ALA A 187 18.57 -14.63 -0.60
CA ALA A 187 18.10 -15.92 -1.06
C ALA A 187 17.07 -16.56 -0.10
N GLU A 188 17.28 -16.41 1.19
CA GLU A 188 16.45 -16.86 2.29
C GLU A 188 15.10 -16.13 2.40
N LEU A 189 14.97 -14.95 1.78
CA LEU A 189 13.73 -14.17 1.76
C LEU A 189 12.95 -14.32 0.44
N ARG A 190 13.51 -14.96 -0.59
CA ARG A 190 12.83 -15.12 -1.89
C ARG A 190 11.56 -15.96 -1.77
N ALA A 191 10.50 -15.51 -2.44
CA ALA A 191 9.21 -16.17 -2.56
C ALA A 191 8.68 -16.06 -4.00
N GLY A 192 7.60 -16.81 -4.31
CA GLY A 192 6.94 -16.74 -5.62
C GLY A 192 7.87 -17.02 -6.81
N GLY A 193 8.84 -17.92 -6.65
CA GLY A 193 9.85 -18.20 -7.69
C GLY A 193 10.82 -17.04 -7.98
N GLY A 194 10.96 -16.09 -7.04
CA GLY A 194 11.75 -14.87 -7.21
C GLY A 194 10.91 -13.63 -7.59
N ALA A 195 9.60 -13.77 -7.74
CA ALA A 195 8.69 -12.67 -8.01
C ALA A 195 8.29 -11.87 -6.76
N ALA A 196 8.74 -12.27 -5.58
CA ALA A 196 8.51 -11.56 -4.34
C ALA A 196 9.62 -11.79 -3.31
N CYS A 197 9.69 -10.89 -2.33
CA CYS A 197 10.64 -10.91 -1.23
C CYS A 197 9.90 -10.81 0.12
N ARG A 198 10.01 -11.83 0.96
CA ARG A 198 9.47 -11.85 2.32
C ARG A 198 10.19 -10.82 3.18
N SER A 199 9.49 -10.24 4.15
CA SER A 199 10.17 -9.58 5.28
C SER A 199 10.82 -10.63 6.19
N ALA A 200 11.73 -10.19 7.05
CA ALA A 200 12.32 -11.09 8.04
C ALA A 200 11.29 -11.61 9.06
N CYS A 201 10.24 -10.83 9.35
CA CYS A 201 9.17 -11.30 10.23
C CYS A 201 8.42 -12.46 9.57
N ASP A 202 7.97 -12.29 8.33
CA ASP A 202 7.26 -13.34 7.59
C ASP A 202 8.13 -14.60 7.39
N ALA A 203 9.42 -14.43 7.11
CA ALA A 203 10.32 -15.56 6.86
C ALA A 203 10.71 -16.34 8.12
N PHE A 204 10.84 -15.70 9.27
CA PHE A 204 11.44 -16.31 10.46
C PHE A 204 10.55 -16.32 11.70
N GLY A 205 9.50 -15.49 11.78
CA GLY A 205 8.57 -15.41 12.90
C GLY A 205 9.20 -15.02 14.24
N ARG A 206 10.40 -14.43 14.22
CA ARG A 206 11.16 -14.10 15.43
C ARG A 206 10.71 -12.75 16.03
N PRO A 207 10.55 -12.63 17.36
CA PRO A 207 10.07 -11.41 18.01
C PRO A 207 10.84 -10.13 17.65
N GLU A 208 12.15 -10.23 17.46
CA GLU A 208 13.02 -9.12 17.07
C GLU A 208 12.82 -8.65 15.62
N PHE A 209 12.28 -9.49 14.73
CA PHE A 209 11.93 -9.12 13.37
C PHE A 209 10.48 -8.65 13.27
N CYS A 210 9.60 -9.24 14.08
CA CYS A 210 8.18 -8.93 14.14
C CYS A 210 7.83 -7.79 15.11
N CYS A 211 8.84 -7.28 15.85
CA CYS A 211 8.66 -6.30 16.90
C CYS A 211 7.56 -6.66 17.90
N SER A 212 7.62 -7.88 18.43
CA SER A 212 6.63 -8.42 19.36
C SER A 212 7.26 -8.84 20.68
N GLY A 213 6.43 -9.08 21.71
CA GLY A 213 6.90 -9.47 23.04
C GLY A 213 7.88 -8.45 23.64
N ALA A 214 9.10 -8.89 23.98
CA ALA A 214 10.16 -8.01 24.50
C ALA A 214 10.60 -6.91 23.51
N PHE A 215 10.28 -7.07 22.23
CA PHE A 215 10.59 -6.15 21.15
C PHE A 215 9.38 -5.30 20.74
N ALA A 216 8.29 -5.29 21.53
CA ALA A 216 7.06 -4.54 21.22
C ALA A 216 7.15 -3.02 21.42
N ASN A 217 8.34 -2.44 21.40
CA ASN A 217 8.51 -0.99 21.46
C ASN A 217 9.70 -0.52 20.62
N PRO A 218 9.72 0.76 20.18
CA PRO A 218 10.79 1.30 19.32
C PRO A 218 12.18 1.28 19.96
N SER A 219 12.26 1.33 21.29
CA SER A 219 13.56 1.33 21.99
C SER A 219 14.23 -0.04 21.97
N THR A 220 13.45 -1.13 21.92
CA THR A 220 13.94 -2.51 21.92
C THR A 220 13.90 -3.17 20.54
N CYS A 221 12.96 -2.84 19.64
CA CYS A 221 13.02 -3.31 18.25
C CYS A 221 13.91 -2.40 17.40
N ARG A 222 15.09 -2.89 17.03
CA ARG A 222 16.06 -2.13 16.24
C ARG A 222 16.08 -2.59 14.78
N PRO A 223 16.50 -1.72 13.84
CA PRO A 223 16.74 -2.13 12.46
C PRO A 223 17.70 -3.32 12.41
N THR A 224 17.45 -4.24 11.47
CA THR A 224 18.26 -5.43 11.26
C THR A 224 18.92 -5.41 9.88
N ALA A 225 19.86 -6.32 9.63
CA ALA A 225 20.46 -6.44 8.30
C ALA A 225 19.41 -6.62 7.20
N TYR A 226 18.31 -7.34 7.49
CA TYR A 226 17.22 -7.54 6.53
C TYR A 226 16.40 -6.27 6.29
N SER A 227 15.97 -5.55 7.34
CA SER A 227 15.21 -4.31 7.13
C SER A 227 16.06 -3.23 6.47
N GLN A 228 17.37 -3.21 6.71
CA GLN A 228 18.30 -2.30 6.03
C GLN A 228 18.42 -2.57 4.52
N VAL A 229 18.28 -3.81 4.05
CA VAL A 229 18.21 -4.10 2.61
C VAL A 229 16.99 -3.40 2.00
N PHE A 230 15.85 -3.43 2.68
CA PHE A 230 14.62 -2.79 2.20
C PHE A 230 14.73 -1.27 2.26
N LYS A 231 15.21 -0.73 3.38
CA LYS A 231 15.36 0.72 3.58
C LYS A 231 16.36 1.35 2.62
N SER A 232 17.48 0.68 2.35
CA SER A 232 18.50 1.18 1.42
C SER A 232 18.00 1.25 -0.03
N ALA A 233 17.19 0.29 -0.46
CA ALA A 233 16.55 0.33 -1.78
C ALA A 233 15.37 1.32 -1.84
N CYS A 234 14.63 1.45 -0.74
CA CYS A 234 13.39 2.22 -0.64
C CYS A 234 13.39 3.15 0.59
N PRO A 235 14.14 4.27 0.57
CA PRO A 235 14.30 5.12 1.75
C PRO A 235 13.01 5.78 2.25
N ARG A 236 12.02 5.93 1.38
CA ARG A 236 10.70 6.55 1.66
C ARG A 236 9.60 5.51 1.91
N SER A 237 9.98 4.33 2.40
CA SER A 237 9.08 3.25 2.76
C SER A 237 9.41 2.72 4.15
N TYR A 238 8.39 2.22 4.85
CA TYR A 238 8.61 1.44 6.06
C TYR A 238 9.30 0.14 5.71
N SER A 239 10.43 -0.14 6.36
CA SER A 239 11.18 -1.38 6.19
C SER A 239 10.94 -2.40 7.32
N TYR A 240 10.42 -1.95 8.46
CA TYR A 240 9.99 -2.76 9.60
C TYR A 240 9.00 -1.96 10.49
N ALA A 241 8.39 -2.60 11.49
CA ALA A 241 7.24 -2.05 12.21
C ALA A 241 7.49 -0.73 12.98
N PHE A 242 8.74 -0.49 13.42
CA PHE A 242 9.12 0.72 14.14
C PHE A 242 10.17 1.54 13.38
N ASP A 243 10.11 1.51 12.04
CA ASP A 243 10.96 2.35 11.20
C ASP A 243 10.75 3.84 11.49
N ASP A 244 11.76 4.64 11.18
CA ASP A 244 11.87 6.01 11.62
C ASP A 244 10.86 6.96 10.90
N PRO A 245 10.71 8.21 11.39
CA PRO A 245 9.74 9.18 10.87
C PRO A 245 9.86 9.53 9.38
N THR A 246 10.94 9.12 8.69
CA THR A 246 11.06 9.27 7.23
C THR A 246 10.11 8.36 6.44
N SER A 247 9.39 7.48 7.13
CA SER A 247 8.54 6.46 6.52
C SER A 247 7.04 6.78 6.59
N THR A 248 6.59 7.71 7.46
CA THR A 248 5.22 8.24 7.46
C THR A 248 5.19 9.65 6.92
N PHE A 249 4.28 9.87 5.98
CA PHE A 249 4.07 11.16 5.34
C PHE A 249 2.74 11.75 5.77
N THR A 250 2.71 13.07 5.90
CA THR A 250 1.48 13.80 6.19
C THR A 250 1.15 14.76 5.05
N CYS A 251 -0.15 14.99 4.86
CA CYS A 251 -0.63 16.00 3.93
C CYS A 251 -1.85 16.71 4.50
N SER A 252 -1.95 18.01 4.22
CA SER A 252 -3.10 18.84 4.59
C SER A 252 -3.89 19.24 3.35
N GLY A 253 -5.18 19.50 3.53
CA GLY A 253 -6.02 20.11 2.48
C GLY A 253 -6.76 19.10 1.61
N GLY A 254 -6.87 17.84 2.05
CA GLY A 254 -7.64 16.79 1.37
C GLY A 254 -7.22 16.59 -0.09
N PRO A 255 -5.95 16.27 -0.37
CA PRO A 255 -5.53 15.95 -1.72
C PRO A 255 -6.21 14.67 -2.24
N ASP A 256 -6.22 14.52 -3.54
CA ASP A 256 -6.38 13.21 -4.17
C ASP A 256 -5.04 12.47 -4.13
N TYR A 257 -5.04 11.15 -4.33
CA TYR A 257 -3.80 10.35 -4.31
C TYR A 257 -3.70 9.51 -5.58
N THR A 258 -2.51 9.47 -6.17
CA THR A 258 -2.18 8.56 -7.27
C THR A 258 -1.32 7.43 -6.75
N LEU A 259 -1.80 6.19 -6.85
CA LEU A 259 -1.06 4.97 -6.54
C LEU A 259 -0.56 4.37 -7.86
N THR A 260 0.74 4.47 -8.11
CA THR A 260 1.38 3.93 -9.31
C THR A 260 2.11 2.63 -9.02
N PHE A 261 1.68 1.56 -9.69
CA PHE A 261 2.37 0.27 -9.72
C PHE A 261 3.44 0.28 -10.82
N CYS A 262 4.66 -0.16 -10.48
CA CYS A 262 5.83 -0.13 -11.35
C CYS A 262 6.14 1.28 -11.93
N PRO A 263 6.36 2.31 -11.08
CA PRO A 263 6.50 3.71 -11.52
C PRO A 263 7.69 3.98 -12.46
N ALA A 264 8.78 3.19 -12.37
CA ALA A 264 9.93 3.29 -13.28
C ALA A 264 9.74 2.57 -14.62
N SER A 265 8.71 1.72 -14.73
CA SER A 265 8.40 1.04 -15.97
C SER A 265 7.60 2.00 -16.85
N SER A 266 8.15 2.39 -18.00
CA SER A 266 7.29 2.95 -19.05
C SER A 266 6.60 1.78 -19.74
N PRO A 267 5.25 1.65 -19.69
CA PRO A 267 4.56 0.73 -20.55
C PRO A 267 4.85 1.18 -21.99
N SER A 268 5.55 0.34 -22.75
CA SER A 268 5.91 0.63 -24.14
C SER A 268 4.62 0.75 -24.96
N GLY A 269 4.12 1.97 -25.08
CA GLY A 269 2.91 2.32 -25.80
C GLY A 269 3.17 3.53 -26.67
N SER A 270 3.27 3.29 -27.98
CA SER A 270 3.32 4.30 -29.05
C SER A 270 4.64 5.05 -29.25
N GLN A 271 5.72 4.33 -29.58
CA GLN A 271 6.59 4.88 -30.64
C GLN A 271 5.79 4.83 -31.95
N LYS A 272 5.08 5.92 -32.24
CA LYS A 272 4.70 6.23 -33.62
C LYS A 272 6.02 6.43 -34.37
N SER A 273 6.52 5.35 -34.97
CA SER A 273 7.61 5.38 -35.94
C SER A 273 7.18 6.32 -37.06
N THR A 274 7.53 7.59 -36.93
CA THR A 274 7.59 8.50 -38.06
C THR A 274 8.83 8.07 -38.81
N THR A 275 8.65 7.10 -39.71
CA THR A 275 9.61 6.85 -40.78
C THR A 275 9.65 8.12 -41.62
N ALA A 276 10.53 9.03 -41.24
CA ALA A 276 10.91 10.17 -42.06
C ALA A 276 11.84 9.60 -43.14
N THR A 277 11.26 9.30 -44.29
CA THR A 277 11.97 9.05 -45.55
C THR A 277 12.97 10.17 -45.81
N PRO A 278 14.28 9.91 -45.95
CA PRO A 278 15.20 10.94 -46.42
C PRO A 278 15.00 11.11 -47.93
N THR A 279 14.55 12.30 -48.33
CA THR A 279 14.55 12.75 -49.73
C THR A 279 16.00 12.86 -50.23
N PRO A 280 16.35 12.40 -51.45
CA PRO A 280 17.73 12.42 -51.94
C PRO A 280 18.14 13.83 -52.38
N ALA A 281 19.27 14.33 -51.86
CA ALA A 281 19.97 15.47 -52.44
C ALA A 281 20.77 15.01 -53.67
N ALA A 282 20.49 15.64 -54.80
CA ALA A 282 21.14 15.41 -56.07
C ALA A 282 22.63 15.80 -56.03
N MET A 283 23.51 14.91 -56.51
CA MET A 283 24.87 15.24 -56.91
C MET A 283 25.12 14.63 -58.29
N MET A 284 25.47 15.50 -59.25
CA MET A 284 25.79 15.17 -60.64
C MET A 284 27.16 14.49 -60.78
N PRO A 285 27.43 13.81 -61.91
CA PRO A 285 28.39 12.71 -62.00
C PRO A 285 29.80 13.15 -62.41
N GLY A 286 30.81 12.51 -61.82
CA GLY A 286 32.22 12.60 -62.19
C GLY A 286 32.83 11.21 -62.36
N THR A 287 33.38 11.00 -63.54
CA THR A 287 33.93 9.77 -64.14
C THR A 287 35.17 9.19 -63.45
N GLY A 288 35.26 7.86 -63.33
CA GLY A 288 36.51 7.15 -63.02
C GLY A 288 36.35 5.64 -62.71
N THR A 289 36.96 4.81 -63.55
CA THR A 289 36.92 3.33 -63.71
C THR A 289 37.53 2.54 -62.52
N PRO A 290 37.34 1.19 -62.41
CA PRO A 290 37.45 0.41 -61.17
C PRO A 290 38.74 -0.40 -61.05
N THR A 291 39.13 -0.72 -59.81
CA THR A 291 40.04 -1.84 -59.49
C THR A 291 39.71 -2.45 -58.12
N THR A 292 39.18 -3.67 -58.13
CA THR A 292 39.36 -4.71 -57.09
C THR A 292 40.71 -5.41 -57.31
N PRO A 293 41.37 -6.00 -56.28
CA PRO A 293 41.02 -7.35 -55.76
C PRO A 293 41.13 -7.47 -54.21
N THR A 294 40.24 -8.21 -53.55
CA THR A 294 40.40 -9.61 -53.10
C THR A 294 41.52 -9.83 -52.08
N THR A 295 41.15 -10.22 -50.84
CA THR A 295 41.67 -11.44 -50.18
C THR A 295 40.83 -11.78 -48.93
N ALA A 296 40.40 -13.04 -48.89
CA ALA A 296 39.84 -13.75 -47.76
C ALA A 296 40.95 -14.40 -46.91
N ALA A 297 40.61 -14.75 -45.66
CA ALA A 297 41.10 -15.86 -44.80
C ALA A 297 41.18 -15.37 -43.33
N ALA A 298 40.33 -15.84 -42.42
CA ALA A 298 40.28 -17.16 -41.76
C ALA A 298 41.04 -17.17 -40.42
N MET A 299 40.34 -17.67 -39.39
CA MET A 299 40.81 -17.93 -38.02
C MET A 299 41.88 -19.05 -37.96
N PRO A 300 42.58 -19.25 -36.82
CA PRO A 300 42.09 -20.07 -35.69
C PRO A 300 42.40 -19.42 -34.31
N GLY A 301 41.78 -19.70 -33.16
CA GLY A 301 41.34 -20.97 -32.57
C GLY A 301 42.37 -21.45 -31.53
N ALA A 302 42.05 -21.42 -30.22
CA ALA A 302 42.69 -22.11 -29.07
C ALA A 302 42.37 -21.39 -27.74
N THR A 303 42.21 -21.94 -26.53
CA THR A 303 42.00 -23.29 -25.95
C THR A 303 41.68 -23.04 -24.46
N MET A 304 40.80 -23.84 -23.84
CA MET A 304 40.58 -23.89 -22.38
C MET A 304 41.79 -24.51 -21.64
N PRO A 305 41.87 -24.36 -20.31
CA PRO A 305 41.87 -25.59 -19.51
C PRO A 305 41.03 -25.47 -18.23
N GLY A 306 40.39 -26.59 -17.87
CA GLY A 306 39.93 -26.85 -16.51
C GLY A 306 40.84 -27.87 -15.84
N THR A 307 40.87 -27.87 -14.51
CA THR A 307 41.05 -29.06 -13.65
C THR A 307 40.60 -28.75 -12.23
N ALA A 308 39.99 -29.75 -11.61
CA ALA A 308 39.42 -29.80 -10.27
C ALA A 308 40.44 -29.76 -9.13
N THR A 309 39.99 -29.47 -7.91
CA THR A 309 40.37 -30.21 -6.67
C THR A 309 39.30 -30.00 -5.59
N ALA A 310 38.92 -31.09 -4.93
CA ALA A 310 38.01 -31.16 -3.80
C ALA A 310 38.76 -31.02 -2.46
N THR A 311 38.14 -30.41 -1.45
CA THR A 311 38.52 -30.66 -0.04
C THR A 311 37.38 -30.32 0.94
N THR A 312 36.84 -31.39 1.56
CA THR A 312 36.48 -31.57 2.98
C THR A 312 35.65 -30.53 3.76
N MET A 313 34.48 -31.01 4.20
CA MET A 313 33.76 -30.66 5.44
C MET A 313 34.56 -31.05 6.71
N PRO A 314 34.24 -30.44 7.87
CA PRO A 314 33.56 -31.16 8.97
C PRO A 314 32.42 -30.31 9.57
N GLY A 315 31.31 -30.81 10.14
CA GLY A 315 31.03 -32.13 10.70
C GLY A 315 31.10 -32.10 12.24
N THR A 316 30.11 -31.52 12.93
CA THR A 316 29.82 -31.82 14.35
C THR A 316 28.31 -31.80 14.62
N THR A 317 27.81 -32.93 15.12
CA THR A 317 26.44 -33.24 15.55
C THR A 317 26.38 -33.48 17.07
N PHE A 318 25.14 -33.53 17.59
CA PHE A 318 24.65 -33.91 18.95
C PHE A 318 24.56 -32.76 19.99
N THR A 319 23.50 -32.56 20.79
CA THR A 319 22.52 -33.48 21.40
C THR A 319 21.28 -32.69 21.90
N ASP A 320 20.12 -33.34 21.99
CA ASP A 320 18.88 -32.88 22.65
C ASP A 320 19.00 -32.61 24.17
N ALA A 321 18.22 -31.65 24.70
CA ALA A 321 17.60 -31.72 26.04
C ALA A 321 16.44 -30.71 26.20
N VAL A 322 15.38 -31.19 26.86
CA VAL A 322 14.03 -30.64 27.17
C VAL A 322 14.09 -29.66 28.38
N PRO A 323 13.05 -28.82 28.65
CA PRO A 323 13.19 -27.54 29.34
C PRO A 323 13.03 -27.65 30.85
N ASP A 324 13.55 -26.67 31.58
CA ASP A 324 13.08 -26.44 32.94
C ASP A 324 13.16 -24.97 33.38
N THR A 325 12.34 -24.74 34.39
CA THR A 325 11.75 -23.53 34.94
C THR A 325 12.69 -22.66 35.82
N SER A 326 12.21 -21.44 36.10
CA SER A 326 12.46 -20.58 37.28
C SER A 326 13.49 -19.43 37.18
N MET A 327 12.98 -18.24 37.52
CA MET A 327 13.69 -16.95 37.65
C MET A 327 14.66 -16.92 38.84
N PRO A 328 15.54 -15.90 38.94
CA PRO A 328 15.18 -14.77 39.80
C PRO A 328 15.65 -13.37 39.31
N MET A 329 14.90 -12.37 39.76
CA MET A 329 15.14 -10.92 39.69
C MET A 329 16.51 -10.51 40.29
N PRO A 330 17.02 -9.32 39.93
CA PRO A 330 17.44 -8.41 40.99
C PRO A 330 16.86 -6.99 40.85
N MET A 331 16.53 -6.45 42.02
CA MET A 331 16.21 -5.06 42.30
C MET A 331 17.46 -4.17 42.29
N GLY A 332 17.27 -2.90 41.93
CA GLY A 332 18.00 -1.78 42.55
C GLY A 332 18.77 -0.87 41.59
N GLY A 333 18.44 0.43 41.62
CA GLY A 333 19.30 1.49 41.09
C GLY A 333 18.58 2.78 40.71
N ASP A 334 18.23 3.59 41.70
CA ASP A 334 17.80 4.98 41.57
C ASP A 334 19.04 5.90 41.62
N ALA A 335 19.11 6.92 40.74
CA ALA A 335 19.67 8.27 41.00
C ALA A 335 19.95 9.07 39.69
N GLY A 336 19.11 10.07 39.43
CA GLY A 336 19.51 11.48 39.49
C GLY A 336 20.31 12.17 38.35
N SER A 337 19.61 13.12 37.70
CA SER A 337 20.04 14.51 37.39
C SER A 337 20.79 14.85 36.08
N GLY A 338 20.19 15.78 35.31
CA GLY A 338 20.91 16.80 34.51
C GLY A 338 20.46 16.90 33.05
N GLY A 339 19.69 17.94 32.70
CA GLY A 339 18.95 18.02 31.44
C GLY A 339 19.64 18.71 30.26
N GLU A 340 18.96 18.61 29.11
CA GLU A 340 18.88 19.61 28.04
C GLU A 340 17.51 19.41 27.35
N GLU A 341 16.81 20.52 27.07
CA GLU A 341 15.42 20.56 26.63
C GLU A 341 15.23 19.92 25.25
N GLY A 342 14.67 18.71 25.21
CA GLY A 342 13.91 18.19 24.08
C GLY A 342 12.46 18.13 24.50
N VAL A 343 11.56 18.73 23.74
CA VAL A 343 10.11 18.63 23.96
C VAL A 343 9.70 17.16 23.84
N VAL A 344 9.62 16.48 24.97
CA VAL A 344 9.11 15.12 25.09
C VAL A 344 7.59 15.19 24.95
N LEU A 345 7.08 14.92 23.75
CA LEU A 345 5.66 14.59 23.57
C LEU A 345 5.45 13.16 24.09
N SER A 346 5.35 13.02 25.42
CA SER A 346 5.04 11.73 26.03
C SER A 346 3.58 11.36 25.74
N GLY A 347 3.38 10.19 25.14
CA GLY A 347 2.08 9.53 25.04
C GLY A 347 1.47 9.51 23.65
N SER A 348 2.12 8.89 22.67
CA SER A 348 1.45 8.50 21.42
C SER A 348 2.15 7.43 20.55
N GLU A 349 3.21 6.75 21.00
CA GLU A 349 3.94 5.83 20.09
C GLU A 349 3.23 4.50 19.79
N THR A 350 2.05 4.26 20.39
CA THR A 350 1.28 3.03 20.18
C THR A 350 0.42 3.06 18.91
N TRP A 351 0.00 4.23 18.41
CA TRP A 351 -0.85 4.28 17.22
C TRP A 351 -0.05 4.10 15.92
N ILE A 352 1.21 4.57 15.87
CA ILE A 352 2.10 4.39 14.71
C ILE A 352 2.41 2.90 14.51
N ALA A 353 2.66 2.17 15.61
CA ALA A 353 2.86 0.72 15.61
C ALA A 353 1.61 -0.07 15.14
N ASN A 354 0.42 0.43 15.48
CA ASN A 354 -0.85 -0.20 15.13
C ASN A 354 -1.22 -0.03 13.66
N MET A 355 -0.66 0.95 12.96
CA MET A 355 -0.80 1.03 11.50
C MET A 355 0.03 -0.07 10.83
N ALA A 356 1.27 -0.29 11.29
CA ALA A 356 2.19 -1.25 10.69
C ALA A 356 1.93 -2.73 11.04
N THR A 357 1.28 -3.04 12.17
CA THR A 357 1.16 -4.44 12.66
C THR A 357 -0.22 -5.08 12.47
N GLY A 358 -1.26 -4.32 12.11
CA GLY A 358 -2.58 -4.88 11.79
C GLY A 358 -3.29 -5.66 12.92
N GLU A 359 -2.75 -5.71 14.14
CA GLU A 359 -3.37 -6.35 15.30
C GLU A 359 -4.00 -5.30 16.24
N LEU A 360 -5.32 -5.12 16.17
CA LEU A 360 -6.07 -4.58 17.29
C LEU A 360 -6.57 -5.74 18.14
N ALA A 361 -5.87 -6.00 19.24
CA ALA A 361 -6.42 -6.78 20.35
C ALA A 361 -7.73 -6.11 20.81
N ALA A 362 -8.82 -6.85 20.70
CA ALA A 362 -10.15 -6.40 21.07
C ALA A 362 -10.19 -5.92 22.53
N ALA A 363 -10.40 -4.63 22.74
CA ALA A 363 -11.06 -4.18 23.95
C ALA A 363 -12.50 -4.71 23.91
N ALA A 364 -12.89 -5.46 24.95
CA ALA A 364 -14.19 -6.13 25.05
C ALA A 364 -15.36 -5.18 24.71
N PRO A 365 -16.37 -5.65 23.95
CA PRO A 365 -17.48 -4.80 23.56
C PRO A 365 -18.32 -4.46 24.78
N ALA A 366 -18.48 -3.18 25.08
CA ALA A 366 -19.68 -2.72 25.76
C ALA A 366 -20.86 -3.10 24.86
N ALA A 367 -21.70 -4.02 25.33
CA ALA A 367 -22.87 -4.50 24.60
C ALA A 367 -23.78 -3.32 24.21
N SER A 368 -23.68 -2.87 22.97
CA SER A 368 -24.71 -2.06 22.33
C SER A 368 -25.56 -3.01 21.50
N LEU A 369 -26.82 -3.19 21.90
CA LEU A 369 -27.81 -3.87 21.06
C LEU A 369 -27.91 -3.10 19.74
N SER A 370 -27.39 -3.67 18.66
CA SER A 370 -27.69 -3.23 17.31
C SER A 370 -29.17 -3.48 17.03
N ARG A 371 -29.99 -2.44 17.16
CA ARG A 371 -31.36 -2.43 16.63
C ARG A 371 -31.29 -2.52 15.10
N PRO A 372 -32.16 -3.30 14.44
CA PRO A 372 -32.28 -3.27 12.99
C PRO A 372 -32.64 -1.84 12.55
N SER A 373 -31.95 -1.36 11.52
CA SER A 373 -32.12 -0.02 10.95
C SER A 373 -33.59 0.29 10.70
N SER A 374 -34.16 1.09 11.59
CA SER A 374 -35.58 1.50 11.58
C SER A 374 -35.90 2.48 10.45
N ALA A 375 -34.91 2.84 9.62
CA ALA A 375 -35.05 3.79 8.53
C ALA A 375 -35.95 3.28 7.40
N ALA A 376 -35.85 1.99 7.03
CA ALA A 376 -36.70 1.41 5.98
C ALA A 376 -38.18 1.31 6.42
N ALA A 377 -38.41 0.93 7.68
CA ALA A 377 -39.75 0.84 8.25
C ALA A 377 -40.38 2.23 8.45
N LEU A 378 -39.61 3.24 8.87
CA LEU A 378 -40.08 4.63 8.94
C LEU A 378 -40.37 5.20 7.55
N ALA A 379 -39.53 4.93 6.55
CA ALA A 379 -39.74 5.42 5.19
C ALA A 379 -41.03 4.86 4.58
N LEU A 380 -41.30 3.56 4.76
CA LEU A 380 -42.55 2.92 4.32
C LEU A 380 -43.78 3.50 5.06
N PHE A 381 -43.68 3.74 6.37
CA PHE A 381 -44.75 4.37 7.14
C PHE A 381 -45.02 5.82 6.72
N LEU A 382 -43.97 6.60 6.42
CA LEU A 382 -44.08 7.98 5.97
C LEU A 382 -44.63 8.08 4.54
N ILE A 383 -44.26 7.16 3.64
CA ILE A 383 -44.86 7.07 2.29
C ILE A 383 -46.35 6.72 2.38
N HIS A 384 -46.74 5.84 3.31
CA HIS A 384 -48.13 5.49 3.55
C HIS A 384 -48.93 6.66 4.15
N ALA A 385 -48.34 7.39 5.10
CA ALA A 385 -48.94 8.59 5.69
C ALA A 385 -49.07 9.75 4.69
N LEU A 386 -48.09 9.94 3.80
CA LEU A 386 -48.17 10.92 2.71
C LEU A 386 -49.27 10.58 1.70
N ARG A 387 -49.43 9.29 1.33
CA ARG A 387 -50.56 8.86 0.47
C ARG A 387 -51.91 9.19 1.11
N LEU A 388 -52.05 9.00 2.42
CA LEU A 388 -53.30 9.30 3.15
C LEU A 388 -53.58 10.81 3.28
N LEU A 389 -52.54 11.66 3.25
CA LEU A 389 -52.67 13.12 3.29
C LEU A 389 -52.95 13.76 1.92
N VAL A 390 -52.49 13.14 0.82
CA VAL A 390 -52.74 13.62 -0.55
C VAL A 390 -54.13 13.18 -1.07
N LEU A 391 -54.72 12.15 -0.46
CA LEU A 391 -56.07 11.65 -0.80
C LEU A 391 -57.21 12.34 0.00
N ARG A 392 -56.95 13.45 0.69
CA ARG A 392 -57.97 14.24 1.40
C ARG A 392 -58.03 15.68 0.94
#